data_AF-A0AA42ZCY1-F1
#
_entry.id   AF-A0AA42ZCY1-F1
#
_cell.length_a   1.000
_cell.length_b   1.000
_cell.length_c   1.000
_cell.angle_alpha   90.00
_cell.angle_beta   90.00
_cell.angle_gamma   90.00
#
_symmetry.space_group_name_H-M   'P 1'
#
loop_
_entity.id
_entity.type
_entity.pdbx_description
1 polymer ?
#
loop_
_entity_poly.entity_id
_entity_poly.type
_entity_poly.pdbx_seq_one_letter_code
_entity_poly.pdbx_strand_id
1 'polypeptide(L)'
;MTLKRASLVLPLMVLTALVGFGCESAPPGQFMADITIGDVDKITRGKIYVQNSRYRMDLSEGGAAWFMTVDQEANLSRSFSPQHKTYVEIAANDQQSIMVDPIQGMRFLRGIGTLRDLGSEEIAGYECQITVVSMQGQPLVTEYLSLDLNFVLKTVNHISEELFLEIDNIELTAVHDSMFAIPEGYNTKSEAGQGPVEVPGWILDVSSVEHTSPPFEQTVAAGELFKVAVEPGYGLDVHGRNVSDGSASFSAVPFILGLPIADVSVYSLNLPNQGTGGGWTFEETPLEADEVVIRVNEGTVAFTIQQIELGFGQTIAAGRQHKQTVAPNQEIVMRLVNIHDGESVCVVKLAKDGALLEGDTVGPLSFRTVSLKTKHASERRTYTVDADEIIVEVQKGQMLINIRQP
;
A
#
# COMPACT_ATOMS: atom_id res chain seq x y z
N MET A 1 -70.94 15.08 -53.80
CA MET A 1 -69.88 15.38 -52.82
C MET A 1 -68.89 14.22 -52.86
N THR A 2 -67.92 14.30 -53.78
CA THR A 2 -66.86 13.30 -53.98
C THR A 2 -65.84 13.91 -54.94
N LEU A 3 -64.68 14.34 -54.45
CA LEU A 3 -63.53 14.69 -55.30
C LEU A 3 -62.55 13.51 -55.28
N LYS A 4 -62.36 12.86 -56.44
CA LYS A 4 -61.21 11.99 -56.71
C LYS A 4 -60.06 12.87 -57.20
N ARG A 5 -58.92 12.83 -56.52
CA ARG A 5 -57.67 13.48 -56.97
C ARG A 5 -56.75 12.47 -57.63
N ALA A 6 -56.16 12.93 -58.72
CA ALA A 6 -55.28 12.21 -59.62
C ALA A 6 -53.89 11.94 -59.01
N SER A 7 -53.33 10.81 -59.40
CA SER A 7 -52.00 10.33 -59.06
C SER A 7 -50.91 11.14 -59.77
N LEU A 8 -49.92 11.61 -59.01
CA LEU A 8 -48.66 12.15 -59.54
C LEU A 8 -47.53 11.22 -59.06
N VAL A 9 -46.79 10.67 -60.03
CA VAL A 9 -45.62 9.80 -59.81
C VAL A 9 -44.39 10.68 -59.58
N LEU A 10 -43.65 10.43 -58.50
CA LEU A 10 -42.36 11.06 -58.18
C LEU A 10 -41.27 9.97 -58.20
N PRO A 11 -40.06 10.19 -58.78
CA PRO A 11 -39.01 9.19 -58.75
C PRO A 11 -38.24 9.24 -57.42
N LEU A 12 -37.96 8.05 -56.88
CA LEU A 12 -37.20 7.80 -55.66
C LEU A 12 -35.70 7.98 -55.93
N MET A 13 -35.10 9.06 -55.42
CA MET A 13 -33.64 9.22 -55.32
C MET A 13 -33.14 8.43 -54.12
N VAL A 14 -32.35 7.37 -54.36
CA VAL A 14 -31.65 6.61 -53.33
C VAL A 14 -30.32 7.32 -53.03
N LEU A 15 -30.22 7.91 -51.85
CA LEU A 15 -29.01 8.53 -51.31
C LEU A 15 -28.24 7.47 -50.50
N THR A 16 -27.19 6.91 -51.09
CA THR A 16 -26.32 5.94 -50.41
C THR A 16 -25.40 6.67 -49.43
N ALA A 17 -25.72 6.63 -48.14
CA ALA A 17 -24.82 7.12 -47.09
C ALA A 17 -23.76 6.04 -46.81
N LEU A 18 -22.54 6.24 -47.33
CA LEU A 18 -21.34 5.56 -46.85
C LEU A 18 -21.06 6.06 -45.41
N VAL A 19 -21.47 5.30 -44.41
CA VAL A 19 -20.97 5.46 -43.04
C VAL A 19 -19.57 4.89 -43.02
N GLY A 20 -18.57 5.75 -43.24
CA GLY A 20 -17.19 5.43 -42.94
C GLY A 20 -17.05 5.25 -41.44
N PHE A 21 -16.92 4.01 -40.97
CA PHE A 21 -16.31 3.74 -39.68
C PHE A 21 -14.86 4.24 -39.77
N GLY A 22 -14.64 5.48 -39.31
CA GLY A 22 -13.30 5.99 -39.10
C GLY A 22 -12.61 5.09 -38.09
N CYS A 23 -11.56 4.41 -38.53
CA CYS A 23 -10.59 3.82 -37.63
C CYS A 23 -9.92 5.02 -36.93
N GLU A 24 -10.44 5.43 -35.77
CA GLU A 24 -9.72 6.38 -34.92
C GLU A 24 -8.43 5.69 -34.51
N SER A 25 -7.33 6.07 -35.18
CA SER A 25 -6.00 5.67 -34.76
C SER A 25 -5.83 6.11 -33.32
N ALA A 26 -5.53 5.17 -32.42
CA ALA A 26 -5.27 5.48 -31.03
C ALA A 26 -4.21 6.58 -30.92
N PRO A 27 -4.39 7.56 -30.04
CA PRO A 27 -3.33 8.52 -29.75
C PRO A 27 -2.08 7.77 -29.25
N PRO A 28 -0.86 8.23 -29.59
CA PRO A 28 0.38 7.64 -29.08
C PRO A 28 0.35 7.49 -27.56
N GLY A 29 0.89 6.38 -27.04
CA GLY A 29 0.91 6.10 -25.59
C GLY A 29 -0.41 5.62 -25.01
N GLN A 30 -1.37 5.21 -25.84
CA GLN A 30 -2.62 4.59 -25.39
C GLN A 30 -2.78 3.18 -25.92
N PHE A 31 -3.03 2.23 -25.02
CA PHE A 31 -3.31 0.85 -25.38
C PHE A 31 -4.05 0.11 -24.27
N MET A 32 -4.67 -1.00 -24.64
CA MET A 32 -5.12 -2.03 -23.73
C MET A 32 -4.32 -3.30 -24.00
N ALA A 33 -4.05 -4.09 -22.96
CA ALA A 33 -3.33 -5.35 -23.11
C ALA A 33 -3.76 -6.36 -22.06
N ASP A 34 -3.36 -7.60 -22.26
CA ASP A 34 -3.33 -8.60 -21.21
C ASP A 34 -2.08 -8.39 -20.33
N ILE A 35 -2.23 -8.65 -19.04
CA ILE A 35 -1.14 -8.56 -18.08
C ILE A 35 -1.08 -9.83 -17.25
N THR A 36 0.14 -10.35 -17.09
CA THR A 36 0.47 -11.43 -16.17
C THR A 36 1.47 -10.90 -15.15
N ILE A 37 1.14 -11.05 -13.87
CA ILE A 37 2.01 -10.71 -12.73
C ILE A 37 2.09 -11.94 -11.84
N GLY A 38 3.26 -12.31 -11.39
CA GLY A 38 3.36 -13.37 -10.40
C GLY A 38 4.74 -13.95 -10.24
N ASP A 39 4.74 -15.12 -9.60
CA ASP A 39 5.90 -15.98 -9.45
C ASP A 39 5.63 -17.42 -9.92
N VAL A 40 6.61 -18.31 -9.70
CA VAL A 40 6.55 -19.72 -10.10
C VAL A 40 5.36 -20.44 -9.45
N ASP A 41 4.96 -20.02 -8.25
CA ASP A 41 3.92 -20.67 -7.45
C ASP A 41 2.55 -19.96 -7.57
N LYS A 42 2.53 -18.67 -7.93
CA LYS A 42 1.33 -17.84 -7.93
C LYS A 42 1.33 -16.87 -9.10
N ILE A 43 0.47 -17.15 -10.07
CA ILE A 43 0.26 -16.30 -11.24
C ILE A 43 -1.10 -15.60 -11.15
N THR A 44 -1.08 -14.28 -11.26
CA THR A 44 -2.25 -13.43 -11.41
C THR A 44 -2.33 -12.93 -12.85
N ARG A 45 -3.51 -13.04 -13.46
CA ARG A 45 -3.77 -12.54 -14.82
C ARG A 45 -4.87 -11.51 -14.80
N GLY A 46 -4.81 -10.57 -15.74
CA GLY A 46 -5.77 -9.50 -15.82
C GLY A 46 -5.65 -8.68 -17.09
N LYS A 47 -6.21 -7.47 -17.02
CA LYS A 47 -6.14 -6.46 -18.08
C LYS A 47 -5.38 -5.24 -17.60
N ILE A 48 -4.59 -4.64 -18.49
CA ILE A 48 -4.01 -3.32 -18.27
C ILE A 48 -4.55 -2.33 -19.31
N TYR A 49 -4.78 -1.10 -18.87
CA TYR A 49 -5.18 0.02 -19.71
C TYR A 49 -4.19 1.16 -19.46
N VAL A 50 -3.53 1.62 -20.51
CA VAL A 50 -2.48 2.63 -20.42
C VAL A 50 -2.91 3.87 -21.18
N GLN A 51 -2.68 5.03 -20.57
CA GLN A 51 -2.89 6.34 -21.18
C GLN A 51 -1.76 7.26 -20.73
N ASN A 52 -0.68 7.30 -21.50
CA ASN A 52 0.55 8.04 -21.20
C ASN A 52 1.14 7.61 -19.84
N SER A 53 1.25 8.55 -18.90
CA SER A 53 1.76 8.38 -17.54
C SER A 53 0.72 7.78 -16.57
N ARG A 54 -0.50 7.47 -17.04
CA ARG A 54 -1.55 6.83 -16.25
C ARG A 54 -1.77 5.40 -16.70
N TYR A 55 -2.01 4.50 -15.77
CA TYR A 55 -2.41 3.14 -16.08
C TYR A 55 -3.38 2.58 -15.04
N ARG A 56 -4.14 1.57 -15.47
CA ARG A 56 -5.08 0.81 -14.65
C ARG A 56 -4.82 -0.66 -14.84
N MET A 57 -4.75 -1.41 -13.76
CA MET A 57 -4.66 -2.87 -13.78
C MET A 57 -5.90 -3.46 -13.13
N ASP A 58 -6.64 -4.26 -13.88
CA ASP A 58 -7.76 -5.06 -13.38
C ASP A 58 -7.27 -6.50 -13.15
N LEU A 59 -7.22 -6.94 -11.89
CA LEU A 59 -6.62 -8.20 -11.49
C LEU A 59 -7.60 -9.03 -10.65
N SER A 60 -7.37 -10.34 -10.58
CA SER A 60 -8.18 -11.25 -9.76
C SER A 60 -7.29 -12.26 -9.07
N GLU A 61 -7.34 -12.30 -7.75
CA GLU A 61 -6.56 -13.22 -6.92
C GLU A 61 -7.51 -14.01 -6.01
N GLY A 62 -7.40 -15.35 -5.96
CA GLY A 62 -8.23 -16.18 -5.09
C GLY A 62 -9.75 -16.06 -5.33
N GLY A 63 -10.16 -15.61 -6.53
CA GLY A 63 -11.55 -15.34 -6.88
C GLY A 63 -12.07 -13.96 -6.44
N ALA A 64 -11.25 -13.15 -5.78
CA ALA A 64 -11.56 -11.76 -5.44
C ALA A 64 -10.99 -10.81 -6.52
N ALA A 65 -11.89 -10.08 -7.20
CA ALA A 65 -11.50 -9.05 -8.14
C ALA A 65 -11.05 -7.79 -7.39
N TRP A 66 -9.97 -7.17 -7.87
CA TRP A 66 -9.53 -5.86 -7.43
C TRP A 66 -8.94 -5.11 -8.63
N PHE A 67 -8.86 -3.79 -8.54
CA PHE A 67 -8.15 -3.03 -9.56
C PHE A 67 -7.40 -1.89 -8.92
N MET A 68 -6.34 -1.44 -9.59
CA MET A 68 -5.63 -0.23 -9.20
C MET A 68 -5.52 0.75 -10.34
N THR A 69 -5.44 2.04 -10.01
CA THR A 69 -5.13 3.10 -10.96
C THR A 69 -3.92 3.87 -10.46
N VAL A 70 -2.99 4.18 -11.35
CA VAL A 70 -1.79 4.94 -11.02
C VAL A 70 -1.68 6.14 -11.95
N ASP A 71 -1.42 7.30 -11.36
CA ASP A 71 -1.02 8.52 -12.04
C ASP A 71 0.42 8.84 -11.63
N GLN A 72 1.35 8.57 -12.54
CA GLN A 72 2.77 8.69 -12.27
C GLN A 72 3.25 10.15 -12.18
N GLU A 73 2.54 11.09 -12.81
CA GLU A 73 2.87 12.52 -12.76
C GLU A 73 2.35 13.16 -11.47
N ALA A 74 1.16 12.77 -11.04
CA ALA A 74 0.58 13.20 -9.77
C ALA A 74 1.16 12.46 -8.55
N ASN A 75 2.02 11.46 -8.75
CA ASN A 75 2.54 10.56 -7.71
C ASN A 75 1.42 9.91 -6.88
N LEU A 76 0.38 9.41 -7.53
CA LEU A 76 -0.83 8.92 -6.88
C LEU A 76 -1.17 7.51 -7.35
N SER A 77 -1.28 6.58 -6.40
CA SER A 77 -1.81 5.25 -6.60
C SER A 77 -3.14 5.11 -5.86
N ARG A 78 -4.09 4.41 -6.48
CA ARG A 78 -5.36 4.07 -5.85
C ARG A 78 -5.61 2.59 -6.00
N SER A 79 -5.82 1.89 -4.89
CA SER A 79 -6.21 0.47 -4.89
C SER A 79 -7.69 0.35 -4.52
N PHE A 80 -8.46 -0.38 -5.32
CA PHE A 80 -9.91 -0.47 -5.21
C PHE A 80 -10.33 -1.88 -4.82
N SER A 81 -11.29 -1.95 -3.90
CA SER A 81 -12.05 -3.16 -3.57
C SER A 81 -13.48 -3.04 -4.11
N PRO A 82 -13.79 -3.64 -5.27
CA PRO A 82 -15.14 -3.64 -5.84
C PRO A 82 -16.21 -4.26 -4.94
N GLN A 83 -15.87 -5.33 -4.21
CA GLN A 83 -16.79 -6.00 -3.30
C GLN A 83 -17.30 -5.07 -2.20
N HIS A 84 -16.42 -4.22 -1.67
CA HIS A 84 -16.74 -3.29 -0.59
C HIS A 84 -17.08 -1.88 -1.07
N LYS A 85 -16.92 -1.60 -2.37
CA LYS A 85 -16.98 -0.25 -2.94
C LYS A 85 -16.13 0.74 -2.15
N THR A 86 -14.90 0.33 -1.85
CA THR A 86 -13.93 1.17 -1.16
C THR A 86 -12.63 1.27 -1.95
N TYR A 87 -11.85 2.31 -1.68
CA TYR A 87 -10.51 2.47 -2.26
C TYR A 87 -9.55 3.15 -1.29
N VAL A 88 -8.26 2.87 -1.39
CA VAL A 88 -7.22 3.58 -0.65
C VAL A 88 -6.43 4.43 -1.63
N GLU A 89 -6.11 5.67 -1.25
CA GLU A 89 -5.15 6.51 -1.96
C GLU A 89 -3.80 6.45 -1.25
N ILE A 90 -2.73 6.16 -1.97
CA ILE A 90 -1.36 6.11 -1.45
C ILE A 90 -0.45 6.81 -2.45
N ALA A 91 0.63 7.43 -2.00
CA ALA A 91 1.63 7.94 -2.92
C ALA A 91 2.19 6.81 -3.81
N ALA A 92 2.40 7.04 -5.10
CA ALA A 92 2.86 6.00 -6.03
C ALA A 92 4.28 5.50 -5.69
N ASN A 93 5.10 6.36 -5.07
CA ASN A 93 6.42 6.04 -4.55
C ASN A 93 6.43 5.58 -3.08
N ASP A 94 5.26 5.38 -2.46
CA ASP A 94 5.18 4.79 -1.13
C ASP A 94 5.61 3.32 -1.15
N GLN A 95 6.16 2.83 -0.03
CA GLN A 95 6.61 1.45 0.08
C GLN A 95 5.49 0.45 -0.16
N GLN A 96 4.26 0.70 0.30
CA GLN A 96 3.13 -0.19 0.05
C GLN A 96 2.78 -0.26 -1.44
N SER A 97 2.78 0.89 -2.14
CA SER A 97 2.58 0.96 -3.59
C SER A 97 3.68 0.19 -4.34
N ILE A 98 4.94 0.41 -3.98
CA ILE A 98 6.12 -0.26 -4.57
C ILE A 98 6.05 -1.79 -4.41
N MET A 99 5.53 -2.27 -3.28
CA MET A 99 5.45 -3.72 -3.00
C MET A 99 4.36 -4.44 -3.79
N VAL A 100 3.25 -3.76 -4.10
CA VAL A 100 2.09 -4.39 -4.78
C VAL A 100 2.03 -4.07 -6.27
N ASP A 101 2.81 -3.10 -6.74
CA ASP A 101 2.89 -2.69 -8.14
C ASP A 101 4.31 -2.87 -8.68
N PRO A 102 4.57 -3.91 -9.50
CA PRO A 102 5.91 -4.19 -10.04
C PRO A 102 6.43 -3.06 -10.97
N ILE A 103 5.55 -2.26 -11.58
CA ILE A 103 5.94 -1.13 -12.44
C ILE A 103 6.48 0.00 -11.56
N GLN A 104 5.81 0.32 -10.43
CA GLN A 104 6.34 1.29 -9.47
C GLN A 104 7.59 0.78 -8.77
N GLY A 105 7.61 -0.50 -8.39
CA GLY A 105 8.78 -1.14 -7.78
C GLY A 105 10.04 -1.02 -8.63
N MET A 106 9.93 -1.30 -9.93
CA MET A 106 11.01 -1.11 -10.88
C MET A 106 11.42 0.36 -11.03
N ARG A 107 10.46 1.29 -11.15
CA ARG A 107 10.76 2.73 -11.23
C ARG A 107 11.55 3.22 -10.02
N PHE A 108 11.21 2.73 -8.83
CA PHE A 108 11.97 2.97 -7.60
C PHE A 108 13.40 2.43 -7.73
N LEU A 109 13.57 1.17 -8.14
CA LEU A 109 14.89 0.55 -8.30
C LEU A 109 15.78 1.30 -9.30
N ARG A 110 15.23 1.79 -10.43
CA ARG A 110 15.97 2.63 -11.39
C ARG A 110 16.50 3.92 -10.77
N GLY A 111 15.82 4.47 -9.77
CA GLY A 111 16.23 5.71 -9.09
C GLY A 111 17.38 5.53 -8.11
N ILE A 112 17.63 4.30 -7.64
CA ILE A 112 18.66 4.00 -6.62
C ILE A 112 19.78 3.08 -7.13
N GLY A 113 19.56 2.37 -8.24
CA GLY A 113 20.51 1.44 -8.84
C GLY A 113 21.34 2.04 -9.98
N THR A 114 22.39 1.32 -10.36
CA THR A 114 23.17 1.58 -11.58
C THR A 114 22.51 0.88 -12.77
N LEU A 115 22.30 1.61 -13.86
CA LEU A 115 21.70 1.10 -15.10
C LEU A 115 22.77 0.61 -16.05
N ARG A 116 22.54 -0.54 -16.69
CA ARG A 116 23.37 -1.05 -17.78
C ARG A 116 22.49 -1.59 -18.91
N ASP A 117 22.79 -1.13 -20.12
CA ASP A 117 22.17 -1.60 -21.35
C ASP A 117 22.61 -3.04 -21.66
N LEU A 118 21.65 -3.90 -22.01
CA LEU A 118 21.86 -5.29 -22.40
C LEU A 118 21.56 -5.54 -23.89
N GLY A 119 21.11 -4.54 -24.63
CA GLY A 119 20.72 -4.64 -26.04
C GLY A 119 19.21 -4.46 -26.25
N SER A 120 18.69 -5.06 -27.31
CA SER A 120 17.26 -5.06 -27.61
C SER A 120 16.72 -6.47 -27.89
N GLU A 121 15.43 -6.67 -27.61
CA GLU A 121 14.67 -7.89 -27.89
C GLU A 121 13.23 -7.51 -28.28
N GLU A 122 12.60 -8.31 -29.14
CA GLU A 122 11.20 -8.12 -29.51
C GLU A 122 10.29 -8.77 -28.47
N ILE A 123 9.43 -7.98 -27.83
CA ILE A 123 8.42 -8.44 -26.87
C ILE A 123 7.03 -8.09 -27.41
N ALA A 124 6.17 -9.08 -27.57
CA ALA A 124 4.80 -8.91 -28.08
C ALA A 124 4.71 -8.12 -29.41
N GLY A 125 5.73 -8.25 -30.28
CA GLY A 125 5.80 -7.54 -31.57
C GLY A 125 6.37 -6.12 -31.50
N TYR A 126 6.90 -5.69 -30.35
CA TYR A 126 7.54 -4.39 -30.16
C TYR A 126 9.02 -4.56 -29.83
N GLU A 127 9.88 -3.75 -30.47
CA GLU A 127 11.28 -3.69 -30.09
C GLU A 127 11.41 -3.04 -28.70
N CYS A 128 12.03 -3.75 -27.77
CA CYS A 128 12.27 -3.30 -26.41
C CYS A 128 13.76 -3.13 -26.15
N GLN A 129 14.13 -2.02 -25.51
CA GLN A 129 15.46 -1.86 -24.92
C GLN A 129 15.50 -2.65 -23.61
N ILE A 130 16.54 -3.47 -23.44
CA ILE A 130 16.75 -4.28 -22.25
C ILE A 130 17.73 -3.54 -21.34
N THR A 131 17.28 -3.20 -20.13
CA THR A 131 18.15 -2.57 -19.13
C THR A 131 18.18 -3.43 -17.87
N VAL A 132 19.36 -3.65 -17.30
CA VAL A 132 19.51 -4.22 -15.96
C VAL A 132 19.82 -3.12 -14.96
N VAL A 133 19.07 -3.13 -13.86
CA VAL A 133 19.34 -2.33 -12.67
C VAL A 133 20.18 -3.18 -11.72
N SER A 134 21.30 -2.64 -11.25
CA SER A 134 22.19 -3.32 -10.30
C SER A 134 22.51 -2.44 -9.10
N MET A 135 22.72 -3.04 -7.94
CA MET A 135 23.17 -2.37 -6.73
C MET A 135 24.41 -3.09 -6.21
N GLN A 136 25.50 -2.35 -5.97
CA GLN A 136 26.80 -2.92 -5.57
C GLN A 136 27.28 -4.06 -6.50
N GLY A 137 27.00 -3.95 -7.80
CA GLY A 137 27.36 -4.95 -8.80
C GLY A 137 26.47 -6.19 -8.87
N GLN A 138 25.46 -6.32 -8.00
CA GLN A 138 24.47 -7.39 -8.04
C GLN A 138 23.24 -6.95 -8.87
N PRO A 139 22.79 -7.74 -9.85
CA PRO A 139 21.57 -7.43 -10.60
C PRO A 139 20.35 -7.55 -9.69
N LEU A 140 19.46 -6.55 -9.73
CA LEU A 140 18.22 -6.53 -8.94
C LEU A 140 17.00 -6.81 -9.82
N VAL A 141 16.90 -6.11 -10.96
CA VAL A 141 15.79 -6.26 -11.91
C VAL A 141 16.27 -6.03 -13.34
N THR A 142 15.74 -6.78 -14.29
CA THR A 142 15.83 -6.47 -15.72
C THR A 142 14.48 -6.00 -16.22
N GLU A 143 14.47 -4.89 -16.96
CA GLU A 143 13.28 -4.33 -17.60
C GLU A 143 13.41 -4.37 -19.13
N TYR A 144 12.27 -4.52 -19.79
CA TYR A 144 12.13 -4.50 -21.24
C TYR A 144 11.20 -3.34 -21.60
N LEU A 145 11.78 -2.21 -21.99
CA LEU A 145 11.06 -0.97 -22.26
C LEU A 145 10.81 -0.82 -23.76
N SER A 146 9.54 -0.76 -24.18
CA SER A 146 9.18 -0.35 -25.53
C SER A 146 9.24 1.17 -25.62
N LEU A 147 10.11 1.70 -26.49
CA LEU A 147 10.21 3.14 -26.73
C LEU A 147 8.99 3.66 -27.53
N ASP A 148 8.41 2.82 -28.38
CA ASP A 148 7.23 3.16 -29.18
C ASP A 148 5.99 3.34 -28.31
N LEU A 149 5.81 2.46 -27.31
CA LEU A 149 4.71 2.54 -26.36
C LEU A 149 5.04 3.44 -25.16
N ASN A 150 6.32 3.78 -24.98
CA ASN A 150 6.86 4.41 -23.78
C ASN A 150 6.40 3.69 -22.49
N PHE A 151 6.43 2.35 -22.52
CA PHE A 151 5.92 1.51 -21.45
C PHE A 151 6.73 0.21 -21.33
N VAL A 152 6.82 -0.31 -20.10
CA VAL A 152 7.54 -1.57 -19.83
C VAL A 152 6.64 -2.75 -20.13
N LEU A 153 7.14 -3.66 -20.97
CA LEU A 153 6.39 -4.83 -21.41
C LEU A 153 6.76 -6.10 -20.66
N LYS A 154 7.95 -6.12 -20.06
CA LYS A 154 8.41 -7.25 -19.25
C LYS A 154 9.35 -6.80 -18.14
N THR A 155 9.27 -7.47 -16.99
CA THR A 155 10.26 -7.36 -15.92
C THR A 155 10.68 -8.73 -15.41
N VAL A 156 11.93 -8.84 -14.97
CA VAL A 156 12.49 -10.03 -14.31
C VAL A 156 13.18 -9.59 -13.04
N ASN A 157 12.65 -9.99 -11.88
CA ASN A 157 13.29 -9.74 -10.59
C ASN A 157 14.38 -10.80 -10.32
N HIS A 158 15.62 -10.34 -10.09
CA HIS A 158 16.79 -11.19 -9.84
C HIS A 158 17.04 -11.42 -8.34
N ILE A 159 16.36 -10.69 -7.45
CA ILE A 159 16.48 -10.88 -5.99
C ILE A 159 15.70 -12.12 -5.56
N SER A 160 14.51 -12.31 -6.12
CA SER A 160 13.68 -13.47 -5.77
C SER A 160 13.67 -14.57 -6.83
N GLU A 161 14.30 -14.42 -8.00
CA GLU A 161 14.16 -15.31 -9.20
C GLU A 161 12.69 -15.61 -9.61
N GLU A 162 11.73 -14.98 -8.94
CA GLU A 162 10.35 -15.45 -8.84
C GLU A 162 9.40 -14.38 -9.37
N LEU A 163 9.54 -13.10 -9.02
CA LEU A 163 8.56 -12.08 -9.43
C LEU A 163 8.80 -11.58 -10.88
N PHE A 164 7.80 -11.72 -11.74
CA PHE A 164 7.78 -11.19 -13.09
C PHE A 164 6.49 -10.43 -13.42
N LEU A 165 6.59 -9.51 -14.38
CA LEU A 165 5.48 -8.89 -15.10
C LEU A 165 5.68 -9.15 -16.59
N GLU A 166 4.61 -9.51 -17.29
CA GLU A 166 4.58 -9.66 -18.75
C GLU A 166 3.29 -9.05 -19.31
N ILE A 167 3.43 -8.29 -20.40
CA ILE A 167 2.34 -7.67 -21.16
C ILE A 167 2.27 -8.32 -22.54
N ASP A 168 1.09 -8.81 -22.90
CA ASP A 168 0.81 -9.44 -24.19
C ASP A 168 -0.53 -8.97 -24.79
N ASN A 169 -0.82 -9.39 -26.02
CA ASN A 169 -2.06 -9.05 -26.74
C ASN A 169 -2.36 -7.52 -26.74
N ILE A 170 -1.35 -6.73 -27.09
CA ILE A 170 -1.41 -5.26 -27.06
C ILE A 170 -2.30 -4.74 -28.20
N GLU A 171 -3.35 -4.02 -27.84
CA GLU A 171 -4.28 -3.36 -28.74
C GLU A 171 -4.13 -1.83 -28.63
N LEU A 172 -3.64 -1.20 -29.70
CA LEU A 172 -3.56 0.25 -29.81
C LEU A 172 -4.96 0.83 -29.98
N THR A 173 -5.58 1.20 -28.86
CA THR A 173 -6.92 1.80 -28.79
C THR A 173 -6.91 3.02 -27.88
N ALA A 174 -7.83 3.95 -28.14
CA ALA A 174 -8.08 5.04 -27.20
C ALA A 174 -8.59 4.48 -25.86
N VAL A 175 -8.00 4.94 -24.76
CA VAL A 175 -8.42 4.60 -23.39
C VAL A 175 -9.14 5.80 -22.80
N HIS A 176 -10.38 5.60 -22.38
CA HIS A 176 -11.23 6.69 -21.90
C HIS A 176 -10.81 7.16 -20.50
N ASP A 177 -10.80 8.48 -20.26
CA ASP A 177 -10.37 9.08 -18.99
C ASP A 177 -11.16 8.55 -17.77
N SER A 178 -12.41 8.14 -17.96
CA SER A 178 -13.23 7.55 -16.89
C SER A 178 -12.66 6.25 -16.32
N MET A 179 -11.76 5.56 -17.04
CA MET A 179 -11.08 4.37 -16.53
C MET A 179 -10.21 4.68 -15.31
N PHE A 180 -9.73 5.91 -15.20
CA PHE A 180 -8.84 6.39 -14.12
C PHE A 180 -9.58 7.22 -13.06
N ALA A 181 -10.87 7.47 -13.26
CA ALA A 181 -11.71 8.16 -12.29
C ALA A 181 -12.17 7.20 -11.19
N ILE A 182 -12.47 7.75 -10.01
CA ILE A 182 -13.13 7.01 -8.94
C ILE A 182 -14.54 6.65 -9.41
N PRO A 183 -14.93 5.35 -9.46
CA PRO A 183 -16.27 4.98 -9.90
C PRO A 183 -17.34 5.46 -8.93
N GLU A 184 -18.55 5.67 -9.44
CA GLU A 184 -19.68 6.11 -8.62
C GLU A 184 -19.97 5.11 -7.46
N GLY A 185 -20.18 5.65 -6.27
CA GLY A 185 -20.50 4.88 -5.07
C GLY A 185 -19.30 4.25 -4.35
N TYR A 186 -18.07 4.52 -4.81
CA TYR A 186 -16.88 4.18 -4.06
C TYR A 186 -16.56 5.23 -2.99
N ASN A 187 -16.16 4.76 -1.81
CA ASN A 187 -15.71 5.62 -0.72
C ASN A 187 -14.24 5.36 -0.40
N THR A 188 -13.50 6.40 -0.02
CA THR A 188 -12.14 6.19 0.50
C THR A 188 -12.22 5.31 1.75
N LYS A 189 -11.56 4.16 1.73
CA LYS A 189 -11.11 3.49 2.94
C LYS A 189 -10.06 4.43 3.49
N SER A 190 -10.44 5.21 4.51
CA SER A 190 -9.48 6.09 5.16
C SER A 190 -8.24 5.26 5.48
N GLU A 191 -7.05 5.78 5.17
CA GLU A 191 -5.89 5.45 6.01
C GLU A 191 -6.39 5.40 7.45
N ALA A 192 -6.02 4.37 8.21
CA ALA A 192 -6.46 4.22 9.59
C ALA A 192 -6.48 5.61 10.27
N GLY A 193 -7.68 6.14 10.54
CA GLY A 193 -7.85 7.45 11.19
C GLY A 193 -8.39 8.66 10.38
N GLN A 194 -8.98 8.54 9.17
CA GLN A 194 -9.56 9.73 8.48
C GLN A 194 -11.05 9.69 8.09
N GLY A 195 -11.78 8.60 8.37
CA GLY A 195 -13.26 8.60 8.36
C GLY A 195 -13.81 8.65 9.79
N PRO A 196 -15.09 9.04 10.02
CA PRO A 196 -15.71 8.79 11.31
C PRO A 196 -15.64 7.27 11.57
N VAL A 197 -14.85 6.87 12.55
CA VAL A 197 -14.71 5.47 12.92
C VAL A 197 -16.09 4.94 13.28
N GLU A 198 -16.58 3.93 12.55
CA GLU A 198 -17.85 3.30 12.89
C GLU A 198 -17.71 2.66 14.27
N VAL A 199 -18.41 3.23 15.25
CA VAL A 199 -18.38 2.75 16.62
C VAL A 199 -19.26 1.50 16.71
N PRO A 200 -18.69 0.32 17.01
CA PRO A 200 -19.48 -0.90 17.10
C PRO A 200 -20.46 -0.84 18.27
N GLY A 201 -21.61 -1.50 18.13
CA GLY A 201 -22.63 -1.53 19.20
C GLY A 201 -22.15 -2.15 20.52
N TRP A 202 -21.09 -2.97 20.50
CA TRP A 202 -20.48 -3.58 21.67
C TRP A 202 -19.51 -2.65 22.43
N ILE A 203 -19.33 -1.39 21.98
CA ILE A 203 -18.45 -0.42 22.64
C ILE A 203 -18.82 -0.19 24.11
N LEU A 204 -20.10 -0.32 24.45
CA LEU A 204 -20.61 -0.10 25.81
C LEU A 204 -20.03 -1.13 26.79
N ASP A 205 -19.74 -2.33 26.30
CA ASP A 205 -19.22 -3.43 27.11
C ASP A 205 -17.76 -3.19 27.50
N VAL A 206 -16.98 -2.47 26.68
CA VAL A 206 -15.54 -2.19 26.89
C VAL A 206 -15.28 -1.46 28.20
N SER A 207 -16.17 -0.51 28.56
CA SER A 207 -16.03 0.28 29.78
C SER A 207 -16.14 -0.54 31.07
N SER A 208 -16.75 -1.73 31.00
CA SER A 208 -16.99 -2.62 32.13
C SER A 208 -15.91 -3.67 32.35
N VAL A 209 -14.98 -3.80 31.40
CA VAL A 209 -13.93 -4.83 31.41
C VAL A 209 -12.66 -4.27 32.02
N GLU A 210 -12.04 -5.03 32.94
CA GLU A 210 -10.76 -4.66 33.54
C GLU A 210 -9.58 -4.97 32.59
N HIS A 211 -8.48 -4.22 32.76
CA HIS A 211 -7.26 -4.49 32.02
C HIS A 211 -6.62 -5.81 32.45
N THR A 212 -6.14 -6.56 31.46
CA THR A 212 -5.27 -7.71 31.68
C THR A 212 -3.82 -7.29 31.40
N SER A 213 -2.91 -7.61 32.31
CA SER A 213 -1.49 -7.25 32.17
C SER A 213 -0.70 -8.35 31.45
N PRO A 214 0.03 -8.04 30.36
CA PRO A 214 0.91 -8.97 29.67
C PRO A 214 2.18 -9.31 30.50
N PRO A 215 2.84 -10.45 30.23
CA PRO A 215 2.44 -11.49 29.28
C PRO A 215 1.39 -12.44 29.88
N PHE A 216 0.47 -12.93 29.05
CA PHE A 216 -0.49 -13.96 29.45
C PHE A 216 -0.98 -14.81 28.29
N GLU A 217 -1.60 -15.93 28.63
CA GLU A 217 -2.38 -16.76 27.71
C GLU A 217 -3.79 -16.93 28.24
N GLN A 218 -4.79 -16.88 27.35
CA GLN A 218 -6.17 -17.16 27.73
C GLN A 218 -7.01 -17.66 26.56
N THR A 219 -8.06 -18.41 26.84
CA THR A 219 -9.03 -18.86 25.84
C THR A 219 -10.32 -18.07 26.00
N VAL A 220 -10.83 -17.52 24.89
CA VAL A 220 -11.96 -16.59 24.88
C VAL A 220 -13.00 -17.10 23.88
N ALA A 221 -14.27 -17.12 24.27
CA ALA A 221 -15.38 -17.58 23.45
C ALA A 221 -16.06 -16.43 22.69
N ALA A 222 -16.81 -16.76 21.64
CA ALA A 222 -17.55 -15.79 20.86
C ALA A 222 -18.44 -14.87 21.71
N GLY A 223 -18.34 -13.57 21.46
CA GLY A 223 -19.04 -12.51 22.19
C GLY A 223 -18.27 -11.96 23.38
N GLU A 224 -17.26 -12.67 23.89
CA GLU A 224 -16.41 -12.20 24.98
C GLU A 224 -15.30 -11.26 24.47
N LEU A 225 -14.84 -10.38 25.35
CA LEU A 225 -13.75 -9.45 25.07
C LEU A 225 -12.88 -9.22 26.31
N PHE A 226 -11.65 -8.81 26.08
CA PHE A 226 -10.72 -8.34 27.09
C PHE A 226 -9.94 -7.14 26.55
N LYS A 227 -9.27 -6.40 27.43
CA LYS A 227 -8.46 -5.25 27.04
C LYS A 227 -7.11 -5.24 27.71
N VAL A 228 -6.13 -4.71 27.01
CA VAL A 228 -4.73 -4.67 27.42
C VAL A 228 -4.27 -3.22 27.35
N ALA A 229 -3.69 -2.72 28.45
CA ALA A 229 -3.21 -1.33 28.49
C ALA A 229 -1.98 -1.16 27.58
N VAL A 230 -1.90 -0.03 26.89
CA VAL A 230 -0.70 0.39 26.18
C VAL A 230 0.24 1.08 27.18
N GLU A 231 1.43 0.53 27.37
CA GLU A 231 2.39 1.03 28.36
C GLU A 231 3.51 1.86 27.70
N PRO A 232 4.00 2.94 28.34
CA PRO A 232 5.13 3.70 27.81
C PRO A 232 6.36 2.81 27.55
N GLY A 233 6.91 2.88 26.33
CA GLY A 233 8.10 2.13 25.94
C GLY A 233 7.84 0.71 25.43
N TYR A 234 6.60 0.23 25.50
CA TYR A 234 6.22 -1.11 25.08
C TYR A 234 5.12 -1.08 24.03
N GLY A 235 5.22 -2.01 23.09
CA GLY A 235 4.15 -2.38 22.17
C GLY A 235 3.53 -3.70 22.63
N LEU A 236 2.48 -4.13 21.93
CA LEU A 236 1.77 -5.35 22.25
C LEU A 236 1.81 -6.30 21.06
N ASP A 237 2.28 -7.52 21.27
CA ASP A 237 2.11 -8.60 20.30
C ASP A 237 0.88 -9.43 20.70
N VAL A 238 -0.09 -9.49 19.80
CA VAL A 238 -1.39 -10.14 20.03
C VAL A 238 -1.53 -11.27 19.02
N HIS A 239 -1.42 -12.51 19.49
CA HIS A 239 -1.56 -13.69 18.64
C HIS A 239 -2.74 -14.55 19.08
N GLY A 240 -3.67 -14.82 18.16
CA GLY A 240 -4.83 -15.69 18.38
C GLY A 240 -4.72 -16.99 17.59
N ARG A 241 -5.16 -18.10 18.18
CA ARG A 241 -5.23 -19.43 17.55
C ARG A 241 -6.62 -20.02 17.73
N ASN A 242 -7.23 -20.47 16.64
CA ASN A 242 -8.52 -21.14 16.67
C ASN A 242 -8.40 -22.48 17.40
N VAL A 243 -9.23 -22.69 18.42
CA VAL A 243 -9.32 -23.96 19.16
C VAL A 243 -10.69 -24.63 19.00
N SER A 244 -11.62 -24.01 18.28
CA SER A 244 -12.92 -24.59 17.93
C SER A 244 -12.82 -25.56 16.76
N ASP A 245 -13.79 -26.48 16.66
CA ASP A 245 -13.86 -27.48 15.58
C ASP A 245 -14.27 -26.87 14.23
N GLY A 246 -14.74 -25.61 14.21
CA GLY A 246 -15.16 -24.86 13.02
C GLY A 246 -14.32 -23.60 12.79
N SER A 247 -14.87 -22.63 12.08
CA SER A 247 -14.26 -21.29 11.94
C SER A 247 -14.28 -20.54 13.27
N ALA A 248 -13.23 -19.74 13.48
CA ALA A 248 -13.22 -18.72 14.51
C ALA A 248 -12.82 -17.38 13.90
N SER A 249 -13.19 -16.29 14.54
CA SER A 249 -12.73 -14.96 14.15
C SER A 249 -12.63 -14.05 15.37
N PHE A 250 -11.68 -13.13 15.33
CA PHE A 250 -11.52 -12.13 16.39
C PHE A 250 -11.08 -10.79 15.80
N SER A 251 -11.23 -9.74 16.59
CA SER A 251 -10.70 -8.42 16.31
C SER A 251 -9.81 -7.95 17.45
N ALA A 252 -8.75 -7.19 17.16
CA ALA A 252 -7.90 -6.56 18.16
C ALA A 252 -7.65 -5.10 17.78
N VAL A 253 -8.29 -4.15 18.45
CA VAL A 253 -8.39 -2.76 17.96
C VAL A 253 -7.77 -1.81 18.98
N PRO A 254 -6.88 -0.88 18.56
CA PRO A 254 -6.36 0.15 19.44
C PRO A 254 -7.42 1.22 19.72
N PHE A 255 -7.47 1.67 20.97
CA PHE A 255 -8.49 2.57 21.51
C PHE A 255 -7.82 3.75 22.19
N ILE A 256 -8.40 4.94 22.05
CA ILE A 256 -8.05 6.13 22.82
C ILE A 256 -9.31 6.74 23.41
N LEU A 257 -9.29 7.08 24.70
CA LEU A 257 -10.44 7.62 25.43
C LEU A 257 -11.72 6.78 25.27
N GLY A 258 -11.57 5.45 25.23
CA GLY A 258 -12.67 4.49 25.09
C GLY A 258 -13.29 4.41 23.69
N LEU A 259 -12.66 5.01 22.68
CA LEU A 259 -13.09 4.94 21.28
C LEU A 259 -12.03 4.27 20.41
N PRO A 260 -12.43 3.45 19.42
CA PRO A 260 -11.50 2.89 18.45
C PRO A 260 -10.85 3.99 17.61
N ILE A 261 -9.54 3.90 17.38
CA ILE A 261 -8.80 4.84 16.50
C ILE A 261 -8.84 4.43 15.02
N ALA A 262 -9.39 3.25 14.74
CA ALA A 262 -9.51 2.70 13.40
C ALA A 262 -10.75 1.79 13.31
N ASP A 263 -11.22 1.58 12.08
CA ASP A 263 -12.32 0.65 11.81
C ASP A 263 -11.95 -0.77 12.24
N VAL A 264 -12.85 -1.44 12.96
CA VAL A 264 -12.65 -2.79 13.50
C VAL A 264 -12.33 -3.81 12.41
N SER A 265 -12.89 -3.64 11.20
CA SER A 265 -12.64 -4.53 10.08
C SER A 265 -11.17 -4.54 9.63
N VAL A 266 -10.42 -3.47 9.91
CA VAL A 266 -8.98 -3.39 9.63
C VAL A 266 -8.19 -4.36 10.50
N TYR A 267 -8.63 -4.53 11.75
CA TYR A 267 -8.00 -5.42 12.72
C TYR A 267 -8.90 -6.60 13.04
N SER A 268 -9.47 -7.23 12.01
CA SER A 268 -10.26 -8.45 12.14
C SER A 268 -9.60 -9.59 11.37
N LEU A 269 -9.52 -10.77 12.01
CA LEU A 269 -8.88 -11.95 11.45
C LEU A 269 -9.84 -13.13 11.46
N ASN A 270 -9.94 -13.80 10.31
CA ASN A 270 -10.68 -15.05 10.15
C ASN A 270 -9.71 -16.23 10.25
N LEU A 271 -10.05 -17.21 11.08
CA LEU A 271 -9.28 -18.41 11.35
C LEU A 271 -10.09 -19.64 10.92
N PRO A 272 -9.99 -20.07 9.64
CA PRO A 272 -10.95 -20.99 9.04
C PRO A 272 -10.96 -22.41 9.64
N ASN A 273 -9.83 -22.88 10.17
CA ASN A 273 -9.72 -24.25 10.69
C ASN A 273 -9.13 -24.27 12.10
N GLN A 274 -9.44 -25.31 12.87
CA GLN A 274 -8.79 -25.57 14.16
C GLN A 274 -7.26 -25.56 14.01
N GLY A 275 -6.57 -24.91 14.93
CA GLY A 275 -5.12 -24.74 14.92
C GLY A 275 -4.61 -23.57 14.07
N THR A 276 -5.43 -22.99 13.19
CA THR A 276 -5.06 -21.78 12.43
C THR A 276 -4.86 -20.62 13.40
N GLY A 277 -3.78 -19.86 13.23
CA GLY A 277 -3.50 -18.69 14.04
C GLY A 277 -2.97 -17.52 13.24
N GLY A 278 -2.94 -16.37 13.89
CA GLY A 278 -2.40 -15.13 13.37
C GLY A 278 -2.65 -14.00 14.36
N GLY A 279 -2.20 -12.79 14.02
CA GLY A 279 -2.19 -11.71 14.99
C GLY A 279 -1.70 -10.39 14.42
N TRP A 280 -1.54 -9.43 15.32
CA TRP A 280 -0.97 -8.13 15.04
C TRP A 280 0.02 -7.75 16.12
N THR A 281 1.02 -6.99 15.71
CA THR A 281 1.89 -6.27 16.61
C THR A 281 1.48 -4.80 16.60
N PHE A 282 1.12 -4.29 17.77
CA PHE A 282 0.76 -2.91 18.03
C PHE A 282 1.98 -2.16 18.56
N GLU A 283 2.35 -1.08 17.88
CA GLU A 283 3.49 -0.21 18.22
C GLU A 283 3.03 1.20 18.64
N GLU A 284 1.72 1.35 18.86
CA GLU A 284 1.07 2.54 19.39
C GLU A 284 1.62 2.84 20.78
N THR A 285 1.86 4.13 21.02
CA THR A 285 2.24 4.63 22.35
C THR A 285 1.02 5.11 23.12
N PRO A 286 1.13 5.40 24.43
CA PRO A 286 0.05 6.01 25.20
C PRO A 286 -0.45 7.37 24.68
N LEU A 287 0.24 7.96 23.69
CA LEU A 287 -0.21 9.18 23.02
C LEU A 287 -1.13 8.89 21.83
N GLU A 288 -1.21 7.65 21.37
CA GLU A 288 -1.95 7.21 20.18
C GLU A 288 -3.08 6.26 20.55
N ALA A 289 -2.86 5.41 21.55
CA ALA A 289 -3.86 4.52 22.12
C ALA A 289 -3.60 4.32 23.61
N ASP A 290 -4.65 4.29 24.42
CA ASP A 290 -4.60 3.98 25.85
C ASP A 290 -4.66 2.45 26.07
N GLU A 291 -5.34 1.73 25.19
CA GLU A 291 -5.60 0.30 25.32
C GLU A 291 -5.77 -0.38 23.95
N VAL A 292 -5.56 -1.69 23.88
CA VAL A 292 -5.97 -2.55 22.78
C VAL A 292 -7.11 -3.43 23.27
N VAL A 293 -8.24 -3.40 22.56
CA VAL A 293 -9.45 -4.18 22.88
C VAL A 293 -9.55 -5.37 21.95
N ILE A 294 -9.58 -6.57 22.53
CA ILE A 294 -9.64 -7.84 21.81
C ILE A 294 -11.01 -8.48 22.03
N ARG A 295 -11.71 -8.80 20.95
CA ARG A 295 -13.05 -9.42 20.98
C ARG A 295 -13.11 -10.62 20.06
N VAL A 296 -13.68 -11.73 20.53
CA VAL A 296 -13.95 -12.90 19.68
C VAL A 296 -15.32 -12.73 19.03
N ASN A 297 -15.36 -12.75 17.70
CA ASN A 297 -16.58 -12.57 16.93
C ASN A 297 -17.27 -13.91 16.64
N GLU A 298 -16.50 -14.97 16.42
CA GLU A 298 -16.99 -16.33 16.13
C GLU A 298 -16.06 -17.38 16.73
N GLY A 299 -16.61 -18.54 17.12
CA GLY A 299 -15.85 -19.68 17.60
C GLY A 299 -15.19 -19.46 18.96
N THR A 300 -14.05 -20.12 19.16
CA THR A 300 -13.23 -20.01 20.37
C THR A 300 -11.77 -19.83 19.98
N VAL A 301 -11.12 -18.82 20.57
CA VAL A 301 -9.74 -18.44 20.25
C VAL A 301 -8.88 -18.49 21.51
N ALA A 302 -7.76 -19.18 21.42
CA ALA A 302 -6.69 -19.13 22.41
C ALA A 302 -5.71 -18.02 22.05
N PHE A 303 -5.51 -17.07 22.95
CA PHE A 303 -4.62 -15.92 22.79
C PHE A 303 -3.32 -16.10 23.55
N THR A 304 -2.24 -15.61 22.95
CA THR A 304 -0.95 -15.35 23.58
C THR A 304 -0.66 -13.86 23.40
N ILE A 305 -0.49 -13.14 24.51
CA ILE A 305 -0.23 -11.69 24.52
C ILE A 305 1.13 -11.43 25.16
N GLN A 306 1.97 -10.64 24.48
CA GLN A 306 3.30 -10.28 24.96
C GLN A 306 3.55 -8.78 24.82
N GLN A 307 4.42 -8.24 25.67
CA GLN A 307 5.00 -6.92 25.44
C GLN A 307 6.23 -7.04 24.56
N ILE A 308 6.39 -6.07 23.67
CA ILE A 308 7.61 -5.89 22.89
C ILE A 308 8.22 -4.55 23.24
N GLU A 309 9.54 -4.49 23.41
CA GLU A 309 10.21 -3.20 23.61
C GLU A 309 10.22 -2.41 22.30
N LEU A 310 9.70 -1.17 22.35
CA LEU A 310 9.69 -0.26 21.19
C LEU A 310 10.96 0.59 21.09
N GLY A 311 11.89 0.41 22.03
CA GLY A 311 13.12 1.19 22.14
C GLY A 311 12.90 2.55 22.79
N PHE A 312 13.87 3.45 22.60
CA PHE A 312 13.85 4.77 23.22
C PHE A 312 12.92 5.72 22.46
N GLY A 313 11.87 6.19 23.14
CA GLY A 313 10.93 7.19 22.62
C GLY A 313 11.25 8.59 23.11
N GLN A 314 11.55 9.52 22.19
CA GLN A 314 11.78 10.92 22.52
C GLN A 314 10.88 11.86 21.71
N THR A 315 10.26 12.81 22.41
CA THR A 315 9.57 13.94 21.80
C THR A 315 10.55 15.03 21.39
N ILE A 316 10.47 15.47 20.13
CA ILE A 316 11.34 16.50 19.54
C ILE A 316 10.49 17.59 18.90
N ALA A 317 10.79 18.85 19.23
CA ALA A 317 10.16 20.03 18.64
C ALA A 317 10.96 20.58 17.46
N ALA A 318 10.30 21.38 16.62
CA ALA A 318 10.92 22.07 15.50
C ALA A 318 12.22 22.80 15.87
N GLY A 319 13.23 22.68 15.01
CA GLY A 319 14.57 23.24 15.19
C GLY A 319 15.47 22.43 16.15
N ARG A 320 15.01 21.26 16.60
CA ARG A 320 15.81 20.33 17.42
C ARG A 320 16.10 19.05 16.64
N GLN A 321 17.12 18.34 17.11
CA GLN A 321 17.50 17.04 16.59
C GLN A 321 17.69 16.04 17.73
N HIS A 322 17.47 14.77 17.43
CA HIS A 322 17.90 13.64 18.26
C HIS A 322 18.95 12.85 17.53
N LYS A 323 19.89 12.31 18.30
CA LYS A 323 21.00 11.50 17.82
C LYS A 323 21.00 10.21 18.63
N GLN A 324 21.05 9.08 17.94
CA GLN A 324 21.13 7.77 18.55
C GLN A 324 22.26 6.96 17.91
N THR A 325 23.11 6.39 18.77
CA THR A 325 24.11 5.42 18.34
C THR A 325 23.40 4.13 17.92
N VAL A 326 23.84 3.57 16.81
CA VAL A 326 23.30 2.33 16.23
C VAL A 326 24.46 1.41 15.86
N ALA A 327 24.22 0.10 15.92
CA ALA A 327 25.15 -0.91 15.44
C ALA A 327 25.19 -0.91 13.90
N PRO A 328 26.37 -0.84 13.28
CA PRO A 328 26.49 -0.85 11.82
C PRO A 328 25.97 -2.14 11.18
N ASN A 329 25.36 -2.01 10.00
CA ASN A 329 24.81 -3.12 9.20
C ASN A 329 23.72 -3.95 9.92
N GLN A 330 23.15 -3.43 11.00
CA GLN A 330 21.95 -3.98 11.61
C GLN A 330 20.73 -3.19 11.17
N GLU A 331 19.57 -3.85 11.17
CA GLU A 331 18.31 -3.20 10.88
C GLU A 331 18.02 -2.12 11.93
N ILE A 332 17.66 -0.92 11.47
CA ILE A 332 17.21 0.18 12.31
C ILE A 332 15.73 0.39 11.99
N VAL A 333 14.87 0.15 12.97
CA VAL A 333 13.44 0.39 12.86
C VAL A 333 13.11 1.67 13.61
N MET A 334 12.47 2.60 12.91
CA MET A 334 12.05 3.88 13.45
C MET A 334 10.55 4.06 13.27
N ARG A 335 9.91 4.58 14.31
CA ARG A 335 8.51 4.99 14.29
C ARG A 335 8.42 6.48 14.60
N LEU A 336 7.80 7.22 13.68
CA LEU A 336 7.61 8.66 13.74
C LEU A 336 6.13 8.94 13.99
N VAL A 337 5.80 9.77 14.97
CA VAL A 337 4.42 10.13 15.29
C VAL A 337 4.30 11.63 15.39
N ASN A 338 3.33 12.20 14.68
CA ASN A 338 3.01 13.61 14.82
C ASN A 338 2.24 13.84 16.12
N ILE A 339 2.77 14.63 17.03
CA ILE A 339 2.07 15.00 18.27
C ILE A 339 1.61 16.46 18.27
N HIS A 340 1.87 17.18 17.18
CA HIS A 340 1.43 18.55 16.95
C HIS A 340 0.06 18.57 16.27
N ASP A 341 -0.79 19.57 16.61
CA ASP A 341 -2.17 19.67 16.10
C ASP A 341 -2.25 19.95 14.57
N GLY A 342 -1.14 20.38 13.96
CA GLY A 342 -0.99 20.51 12.51
C GLY A 342 0.19 19.69 11.98
N GLU A 343 0.63 19.98 10.77
CA GLU A 343 1.72 19.24 10.12
C GLU A 343 3.04 19.27 10.90
N SER A 344 3.67 18.10 11.03
CA SER A 344 5.06 17.94 11.44
C SER A 344 5.93 17.44 10.29
N VAL A 345 7.17 17.93 10.22
CA VAL A 345 8.14 17.53 9.20
C VAL A 345 9.47 17.25 9.85
N CYS A 346 10.07 16.10 9.57
CA CYS A 346 11.44 15.78 9.97
C CYS A 346 12.30 15.28 8.81
N VAL A 347 13.61 15.41 8.98
CA VAL A 347 14.62 14.84 8.09
C VAL A 347 15.45 13.82 8.87
N VAL A 348 15.61 12.65 8.28
CA VAL A 348 16.42 11.56 8.80
C VAL A 348 17.80 11.61 8.14
N LYS A 349 18.85 11.57 8.93
CA LYS A 349 20.24 11.52 8.46
C LYS A 349 20.93 10.34 9.13
N LEU A 350 21.87 9.75 8.43
CA LEU A 350 22.69 8.64 8.92
C LEU A 350 24.15 9.09 8.82
N ALA A 351 24.95 8.73 9.81
CA ALA A 351 26.36 9.07 9.88
C ALA A 351 27.20 7.84 10.19
N LYS A 352 28.47 7.90 9.77
CA LYS A 352 29.51 6.93 10.09
C LYS A 352 30.79 7.69 10.43
N ASP A 353 31.42 7.35 11.55
CA ASP A 353 32.66 7.96 12.03
C ASP A 353 32.58 9.52 12.10
N GLY A 354 31.39 10.04 12.42
CA GLY A 354 31.10 11.47 12.51
C GLY A 354 30.84 12.20 11.18
N ALA A 355 30.88 11.51 10.03
CA ALA A 355 30.54 12.06 8.73
C ALA A 355 29.14 11.60 8.27
N LEU A 356 28.36 12.52 7.69
CA LEU A 356 27.04 12.16 7.12
C LEU A 356 27.21 11.27 5.89
N LEU A 357 26.40 10.22 5.80
CA LEU A 357 26.32 9.37 4.62
C LEU A 357 25.64 10.13 3.47
N GLU A 358 26.18 9.96 2.27
CA GLU A 358 25.70 10.61 1.05
C GLU A 358 24.45 9.95 0.47
N GLY A 359 23.76 10.67 -0.42
CA GLY A 359 22.47 10.25 -0.96
C GLY A 359 22.50 9.03 -1.86
N ASP A 360 23.67 8.66 -2.38
CA ASP A 360 23.91 7.41 -3.11
C ASP A 360 23.87 6.18 -2.19
N THR A 361 24.15 6.37 -0.90
CA THR A 361 24.23 5.31 0.11
C THR A 361 22.91 5.15 0.86
N VAL A 362 22.25 6.27 1.21
CA VAL A 362 21.05 6.27 2.06
C VAL A 362 19.81 6.85 1.37
N GLY A 363 19.90 7.07 0.06
CA GLY A 363 18.82 7.63 -0.75
C GLY A 363 18.73 9.16 -0.74
N PRO A 364 17.99 9.73 -1.71
CA PRO A 364 17.84 11.17 -1.83
C PRO A 364 17.10 11.79 -0.64
N LEU A 365 17.34 13.08 -0.39
CA LEU A 365 16.81 13.79 0.77
C LEU A 365 15.28 13.73 0.88
N SER A 366 14.58 13.74 -0.25
CA SER A 366 13.11 13.65 -0.29
C SER A 366 12.57 12.36 0.33
N PHE A 367 13.30 11.24 0.22
CA PHE A 367 12.90 9.95 0.81
C PHE A 367 13.19 9.87 2.31
N ARG A 368 14.11 10.71 2.77
CA ARG A 368 14.49 10.85 4.18
C ARG A 368 13.74 11.99 4.86
N THR A 369 12.87 12.70 4.13
CA THR A 369 12.02 13.75 4.65
C THR A 369 10.63 13.18 4.86
N VAL A 370 10.16 13.19 6.10
CA VAL A 370 8.85 12.68 6.49
C VAL A 370 7.94 13.85 6.85
N SER A 371 6.73 13.85 6.30
CA SER A 371 5.73 14.89 6.51
C SER A 371 4.41 14.25 6.97
N LEU A 372 4.06 14.47 8.22
CA LEU A 372 2.85 13.94 8.85
C LEU A 372 1.85 15.07 9.02
N LYS A 373 0.74 15.03 8.28
CA LYS A 373 -0.16 16.18 8.08
C LYS A 373 -1.08 16.47 9.27
N THR A 374 -1.49 15.44 9.98
CA THR A 374 -2.47 15.52 11.06
C THR A 374 -1.87 15.00 12.37
N LYS A 375 -2.41 15.45 13.49
CA LYS A 375 -2.04 14.91 14.81
C LYS A 375 -2.31 13.40 14.84
N HIS A 376 -1.41 12.66 15.47
CA HIS A 376 -1.39 11.20 15.58
C HIS A 376 -1.17 10.44 14.27
N ALA A 377 -1.03 11.13 13.13
CA ALA A 377 -0.46 10.50 11.94
C ALA A 377 0.91 9.93 12.32
N SER A 378 1.19 8.71 11.87
CA SER A 378 2.42 8.01 12.18
C SER A 378 2.98 7.33 10.94
N GLU A 379 4.28 7.08 10.96
CA GLU A 379 4.99 6.43 9.86
C GLU A 379 6.13 5.58 10.40
N ARG A 380 6.27 4.38 9.83
CA ARG A 380 7.38 3.47 10.14
C ARG A 380 8.42 3.54 9.02
N ARG A 381 9.69 3.61 9.41
CA ARG A 381 10.84 3.60 8.51
C ARG A 381 11.83 2.53 8.96
N THR A 382 12.38 1.81 7.98
CA THR A 382 13.43 0.83 8.20
C THR A 382 14.66 1.21 7.39
N TYR A 383 15.84 1.12 8.01
CA TYR A 383 17.13 1.33 7.35
C TYR A 383 18.05 0.15 7.65
N THR A 384 18.77 -0.32 6.63
CA THR A 384 19.86 -1.29 6.78
C THR A 384 21.06 -0.72 6.06
N VAL A 385 21.97 -0.10 6.81
CA VAL A 385 23.14 0.60 6.26
C VAL A 385 24.31 0.51 7.24
N ASP A 386 25.52 0.63 6.70
CA ASP A 386 26.75 0.78 7.45
C ASP A 386 26.85 2.19 8.08
N ALA A 387 26.05 2.45 9.11
CA ALA A 387 26.02 3.68 9.89
C ALA A 387 26.24 3.37 11.38
N ASP A 388 26.86 4.29 12.13
CA ASP A 388 27.03 4.20 13.59
C ASP A 388 26.16 5.21 14.37
N GLU A 389 25.53 6.16 13.67
CA GLU A 389 24.63 7.15 14.24
C GLU A 389 23.45 7.44 13.29
N ILE A 390 22.24 7.48 13.85
CA ILE A 390 21.04 8.02 13.20
C ILE A 390 20.69 9.36 13.85
N ILE A 391 20.33 10.33 13.01
CA ILE A 391 20.00 11.69 13.41
C ILE A 391 18.63 12.05 12.84
N VAL A 392 17.69 12.41 13.71
CA VAL A 392 16.36 12.88 13.29
C VAL A 392 16.24 14.35 13.63
N GLU A 393 16.12 15.19 12.62
CA GLU A 393 15.97 16.63 12.74
C GLU A 393 14.52 17.03 12.45
N VAL A 394 13.81 17.54 13.45
CA VAL A 394 12.44 18.03 13.26
C VAL A 394 12.52 19.47 12.76
N GLN A 395 12.03 19.71 11.54
CA GLN A 395 12.06 21.02 10.88
C GLN A 395 10.78 21.83 11.15
N LYS A 396 9.65 21.13 11.31
CA LYS A 396 8.33 21.75 11.55
C LYS A 396 7.53 20.90 12.54
N GLY A 397 6.73 21.54 13.37
CA GLY A 397 5.83 20.87 14.31
C GLY A 397 6.58 20.21 15.48
N GLN A 398 6.08 19.05 15.90
CA GLN A 398 6.60 18.28 17.02
C GLN A 398 6.30 16.80 16.79
N MET A 399 7.31 15.95 16.97
CA MET A 399 7.20 14.52 16.71
C MET A 399 7.68 13.70 17.89
N LEU A 400 7.00 12.59 18.17
CA LEU A 400 7.56 11.49 18.95
C LEU A 400 8.32 10.58 18.00
N ILE A 401 9.55 10.22 18.38
CA ILE A 401 10.45 9.39 17.60
C ILE A 401 10.86 8.22 18.46
N ASN A 402 10.54 7.01 18.02
CA ASN A 402 11.01 5.75 18.60
C ASN A 402 12.02 5.13 17.64
N ILE A 403 13.19 4.74 18.13
CA ILE A 403 14.23 4.08 17.33
C ILE A 403 14.71 2.83 18.06
N ARG A 404 14.69 1.69 17.36
CA ARG A 404 15.18 0.40 17.87
C ARG A 404 16.00 -0.35 16.83
N GLN A 405 16.82 -1.27 17.32
CA GLN A 405 17.48 -2.30 16.51
C GLN A 405 17.02 -3.65 17.05
N PRO A 406 16.15 -4.37 16.33
CA PRO A 406 15.60 -5.64 16.78
C PRO A 406 16.64 -6.77 16.84
#